data_AF-A0A433PYR2-F1
#
_entry.id   AF-A0A433PYR2-F1
#
_cell.length_a   1.000
_cell.length_b   1.000
_cell.length_c   1.000
_cell.angle_alpha   90.00
_cell.angle_beta   90.00
_cell.angle_gamma   90.00
#
_symmetry.space_group_name_H-M   'P 1'
#
loop_
_entity.id
_entity.type
_entity.pdbx_description
1 polymer ?
#
loop_
_entity_poly.entity_id
_entity_poly.type
_entity_poly.pdbx_seq_one_letter_code
_entity_poly.pdbx_strand_id
1 'polypeptide(L)'
;MATPRYVSLSRELPAIPTPPIPTPSPTTFVNLADGLHRVIKTLDTLAANDRRVATKIFRDAEALIQQKQKDIARWERTSTALQRTYGRSLQVQDAQLLDFDAKHSALQSELAYHQEVRRRCDSSLEQLDTDLTTARSEAHRTSAKKRRRERNLNHYYFIPLLNRYMRHKYLRTQTKNAAWEDRLREIRTQAEEARRASHDSGLRIAKLQTEIAEVVGKKEEVATQVDKVRTKMTFLHEGAEFWRDLASFQCEGVARTGKQLRAVVEGGGELDAQAWERFVLEFRMACLDLLEGDEFAKGRWESIKVAFECAKCHVAREEWPGVTKDAPDDLLCGMCYAARKRNPARAVARNIRGISAGGGFSGREATPGGKQDVGRALRNVFARSASSLVSVGSRESRESRDSIISEKVPTPGEKIRRFFPIAQRA
;
A
#
# COMPACT_ATOMS: atom_id res chain seq x y z
N MET A 1 96.12 -53.32 28.57
CA MET A 1 94.65 -53.18 28.40
C MET A 1 94.31 -51.71 28.53
N ALA A 2 93.84 -51.11 27.44
CA ALA A 2 93.74 -49.67 27.26
C ALA A 2 92.47 -49.10 27.91
N THR A 3 92.64 -48.07 28.73
CA THR A 3 91.57 -47.25 29.29
C THR A 3 91.32 -46.02 28.40
N PRO A 4 90.06 -45.67 28.08
CA PRO A 4 89.75 -44.53 27.24
C PRO A 4 89.70 -43.22 28.03
N ARG A 5 90.28 -42.17 27.46
CA ARG A 5 90.19 -40.77 27.91
C ARG A 5 88.84 -40.17 27.50
N TYR A 6 88.08 -39.66 28.46
CA TYR A 6 86.93 -38.80 28.22
C TYR A 6 87.41 -37.36 27.98
N VAL A 7 87.01 -36.78 26.85
CA VAL A 7 87.17 -35.36 26.53
C VAL A 7 85.81 -34.68 26.78
N SER A 8 85.76 -33.78 27.76
CA SER A 8 84.61 -32.92 28.03
C SER A 8 84.55 -31.79 27.00
N LEU A 9 83.53 -31.81 26.14
CA LEU A 9 83.15 -30.70 25.27
C LEU A 9 81.93 -30.00 25.89
N SER A 10 82.18 -28.91 26.61
CA SER A 10 81.16 -27.94 27.00
C SER A 10 80.75 -27.14 25.77
N ARG A 11 79.56 -27.42 25.23
CA ARG A 11 78.97 -26.68 24.10
C ARG A 11 77.91 -25.74 24.66
N GLU A 12 78.23 -24.45 24.71
CA GLU A 12 77.28 -23.39 25.04
C GLU A 12 76.14 -23.38 24.01
N LEU A 13 74.90 -23.49 24.50
CA LEU A 13 73.69 -23.35 23.70
C LEU A 13 73.42 -21.85 23.44
N PRO A 14 73.13 -21.44 22.19
CA PRO A 14 72.74 -20.07 21.90
C PRO A 14 71.39 -19.75 22.54
N ALA A 15 71.32 -18.57 23.16
CA ALA A 15 70.10 -18.03 23.76
C ALA A 15 68.97 -17.97 22.71
N ILE A 16 67.86 -18.63 23.01
CA ILE A 16 66.63 -18.58 22.22
C ILE A 16 66.05 -17.17 22.38
N PRO A 17 65.90 -16.37 21.31
CA PRO A 17 65.23 -15.08 21.40
C PRO A 17 63.76 -15.30 21.77
N THR A 18 63.35 -14.71 22.89
CA THR A 18 61.95 -14.64 23.28
C THR A 18 61.15 -13.92 22.19
N PRO A 19 60.02 -14.48 21.71
CA PRO A 19 59.21 -13.82 20.70
C PRO A 19 58.68 -12.49 21.26
N PRO A 20 58.70 -11.40 20.47
CA PRO A 20 58.11 -10.14 20.88
C PRO A 20 56.63 -10.35 21.15
N ILE A 21 56.19 -9.92 22.34
CA ILE A 21 54.78 -9.88 22.73
C ILE A 21 54.02 -9.12 21.63
N PRO A 22 53.01 -9.72 20.99
CA PRO A 22 52.29 -9.08 19.90
C PRO A 22 51.62 -7.82 20.45
N THR A 23 52.05 -6.66 19.94
CA THR A 23 51.36 -5.41 20.19
C THR A 23 49.99 -5.50 19.51
N PRO A 24 48.87 -5.32 20.24
CA PRO A 24 47.55 -5.40 19.64
C PRO A 24 47.40 -4.26 18.64
N SER A 25 47.29 -4.62 17.36
CA SER A 25 46.84 -3.74 16.28
C SER A 25 45.61 -2.94 16.71
N PRO A 26 45.41 -1.69 16.25
CA PRO A 26 44.22 -0.90 16.56
C PRO A 26 42.97 -1.64 16.06
N THR A 27 42.35 -2.37 16.97
CA THR A 27 41.16 -3.20 16.74
C THR A 27 40.00 -2.28 16.46
N THR A 28 39.75 -1.98 15.19
CA THR A 28 38.42 -1.57 14.74
C THR A 28 37.50 -2.77 14.96
N PHE A 29 36.77 -2.76 16.07
CA PHE A 29 35.76 -3.77 16.35
C PHE A 29 34.74 -3.84 15.21
N VAL A 30 34.48 -5.04 14.71
CA VAL A 30 33.60 -5.28 13.55
C VAL A 30 32.13 -5.36 13.98
N ASN A 31 31.87 -5.77 15.23
CA ASN A 31 30.53 -5.97 15.79
C ASN A 31 30.46 -5.48 17.25
N LEU A 32 29.33 -4.87 17.62
CA LEU A 32 29.04 -4.41 18.98
C LEU A 32 29.10 -5.57 19.99
N ALA A 33 28.54 -6.73 19.64
CA ALA A 33 28.49 -7.91 20.50
C ALA A 33 29.89 -8.39 20.88
N ASP A 34 30.73 -8.67 19.89
CA ASP A 34 32.11 -9.10 20.11
C ASP A 34 32.92 -8.07 20.89
N GLY A 35 32.68 -6.78 20.63
CA GLY A 35 33.35 -5.69 21.32
C GLY A 35 33.00 -5.63 22.81
N LEU A 36 31.71 -5.63 23.15
CA LEU A 36 31.25 -5.58 24.53
C LEU A 36 31.56 -6.87 25.30
N HIS A 37 31.44 -8.05 24.69
CA HIS A 37 31.87 -9.29 25.33
C HIS A 37 33.36 -9.31 25.65
N ARG A 38 34.20 -8.77 24.75
CA ARG A 38 35.64 -8.61 25.03
C ARG A 38 35.86 -7.66 26.18
N VAL A 39 35.20 -6.50 26.19
CA VAL A 39 35.23 -5.52 27.28
C VAL A 39 34.90 -6.19 28.62
N ILE A 40 33.78 -6.91 28.70
CA ILE A 40 33.34 -7.65 29.90
C ILE A 40 34.40 -8.67 30.33
N LYS A 41 34.89 -9.51 29.40
CA LYS A 41 35.89 -10.54 29.70
C LYS A 41 37.21 -9.94 30.18
N THR A 42 37.66 -8.83 29.58
CA THR A 42 38.87 -8.14 30.06
C THR A 42 38.69 -7.52 31.44
N LEU A 43 37.50 -6.98 31.75
CA LEU A 43 37.19 -6.45 33.07
C LEU A 43 37.23 -7.55 34.15
N ASP A 44 36.77 -8.76 33.84
CA ASP A 44 36.84 -9.91 34.77
C ASP A 44 38.29 -10.30 35.12
N THR A 45 39.26 -10.03 34.24
CA THR A 45 40.68 -10.34 34.44
C THR A 45 41.50 -9.18 34.98
N LEU A 46 40.89 -8.00 35.13
CA LEU A 46 41.61 -6.76 35.37
C LEU A 46 41.83 -6.55 36.87
N ALA A 47 43.09 -6.55 37.30
CA ALA A 47 43.43 -6.14 38.66
C ALA A 47 43.19 -4.64 38.83
N ALA A 48 42.84 -4.19 40.04
CA ALA A 48 42.56 -2.78 40.35
C ALA A 48 43.70 -1.81 39.98
N ASN A 49 44.94 -2.33 39.82
CA ASN A 49 46.13 -1.55 39.52
C ASN A 49 46.38 -1.30 38.02
N ASP A 50 45.67 -1.99 37.11
CA ASP A 50 45.91 -1.92 35.66
C ASP A 50 45.15 -0.77 34.98
N ARG A 51 45.29 0.44 35.52
CA ARG A 51 44.55 1.66 35.13
C ARG A 51 44.62 1.96 33.63
N ARG A 52 45.79 1.78 33.00
CA ARG A 52 45.98 2.07 31.55
C ARG A 52 45.14 1.15 30.66
N VAL A 53 45.01 -0.11 31.03
CA VAL A 53 44.24 -1.10 30.27
C VAL A 53 42.74 -0.80 30.43
N ALA A 54 42.30 -0.51 31.66
CA ALA A 54 40.93 -0.11 31.96
C ALA A 54 40.50 1.13 31.16
N THR A 55 41.30 2.21 31.16
CA THR A 55 40.98 3.42 30.40
C THR A 55 40.85 3.16 28.90
N LYS A 56 41.69 2.27 28.33
CA LYS A 56 41.59 1.89 26.91
C LYS A 56 40.27 1.17 26.64
N ILE A 57 39.92 0.18 27.46
CA ILE A 57 38.67 -0.60 27.35
C ILE A 57 37.44 0.34 27.40
N PHE A 58 37.43 1.34 28.28
CA PHE A 58 36.31 2.28 28.35
C PHE A 58 36.22 3.21 27.14
N ARG A 59 37.35 3.60 26.54
CA ARG A 59 37.32 4.38 25.29
C ARG A 59 36.80 3.55 24.12
N ASP A 60 37.20 2.29 24.06
CA ASP A 60 36.74 1.33 23.06
C ASP A 60 35.22 1.07 23.19
N ALA A 61 34.74 0.86 24.42
CA ALA A 61 33.30 0.74 24.70
C ALA A 61 32.52 2.01 24.35
N GLU A 62 33.04 3.20 24.70
CA GLU A 62 32.41 4.47 24.35
C GLU A 62 32.33 4.67 22.83
N ALA A 63 33.38 4.31 22.09
CA ALA A 63 33.37 4.37 20.63
C ALA A 63 32.33 3.41 20.01
N LEU A 64 32.17 2.20 20.56
CA LEU A 64 31.16 1.23 20.17
C LEU A 64 29.74 1.75 20.41
N ILE A 65 29.48 2.34 21.57
CA ILE A 65 28.17 2.93 21.93
C ILE A 65 27.86 4.12 21.02
N GLN A 66 28.81 5.01 20.78
CA GLN A 66 28.64 6.14 19.87
C GLN A 66 28.36 5.66 18.44
N GLN A 67 29.01 4.58 17.99
CA GLN A 67 28.72 3.97 16.70
C GLN A 67 27.29 3.41 16.66
N LYS A 68 26.88 2.70 17.70
CA LYS A 68 25.51 2.16 17.83
C LYS A 68 24.45 3.27 17.82
N GLN A 69 24.65 4.35 18.58
CA GLN A 69 23.78 5.52 18.59
C GLN A 69 23.67 6.15 17.19
N LYS A 70 24.76 6.24 16.42
CA LYS A 70 24.73 6.73 15.03
C LYS A 70 23.93 5.83 14.10
N ASP A 71 23.98 4.53 14.31
CA ASP A 71 23.23 3.55 13.50
C ASP A 71 21.74 3.57 13.86
N ILE A 72 21.39 3.68 15.14
CA ILE A 72 20.01 3.93 15.60
C ILE A 72 19.46 5.23 14.99
N ALA A 73 20.19 6.35 15.12
CA ALA A 73 19.77 7.63 14.56
C ALA A 73 19.67 7.59 13.02
N ARG A 74 20.37 6.67 12.34
CA ARG A 74 20.19 6.43 10.89
C ARG A 74 18.90 5.65 10.65
N TRP A 75 18.68 4.59 11.40
CA TRP A 75 17.46 3.77 11.32
C TRP A 75 16.21 4.63 11.54
N GLU A 76 16.18 5.48 12.56
CA GLU A 76 15.05 6.37 12.86
C GLU A 76 14.74 7.34 11.71
N ARG A 77 15.78 7.94 11.12
CA ARG A 77 15.62 8.82 9.95
C ARG A 77 15.08 8.06 8.74
N THR A 78 15.61 6.86 8.47
CA THR A 78 15.10 5.99 7.41
C THR A 78 13.63 5.60 7.65
N SER A 79 13.28 5.18 8.86
CA SER A 79 11.91 4.81 9.24
C SER A 79 10.96 6.00 9.08
N THR A 80 11.34 7.19 9.52
CA THR A 80 10.53 8.41 9.38
C THR A 80 10.30 8.77 7.90
N ALA A 81 11.33 8.69 7.06
CA ALA A 81 11.22 8.96 5.62
C ALA A 81 10.31 7.93 4.92
N LEU A 82 10.40 6.66 5.31
CA LEU A 82 9.51 5.60 4.85
C LEU A 82 8.06 5.83 5.28
N GLN A 83 7.83 6.16 6.56
CA GLN A 83 6.51 6.48 7.09
C GLN A 83 5.85 7.66 6.35
N ARG A 84 6.61 8.70 5.99
CA ARG A 84 6.10 9.80 5.14
C ARG A 84 5.71 9.33 3.74
N THR A 85 6.52 8.46 3.14
CA THR A 85 6.26 7.93 1.80
C THR A 85 5.03 7.02 1.80
N TYR A 86 4.92 6.13 2.78
CA TYR A 86 3.73 5.29 2.98
C TYR A 86 2.50 6.11 3.37
N GLY A 87 2.64 7.15 4.19
CA GLY A 87 1.54 8.07 4.50
C GLY A 87 0.97 8.75 3.26
N ARG A 88 1.83 9.22 2.34
CA ARG A 88 1.39 9.76 1.04
C ARG A 88 0.69 8.70 0.18
N SER A 89 1.24 7.48 0.13
CA SER A 89 0.62 6.37 -0.60
C SER A 89 -0.76 6.03 -0.04
N LEU A 90 -0.91 5.99 1.28
CA LEU A 90 -2.18 5.73 1.96
C LEU A 90 -3.20 6.81 1.64
N GLN A 91 -2.83 8.09 1.68
CA GLN A 91 -3.74 9.18 1.31
C GLN A 91 -4.27 9.04 -0.12
N VAL A 92 -3.42 8.64 -1.07
CA VAL A 92 -3.85 8.40 -2.46
C VAL A 92 -4.79 7.20 -2.55
N GLN A 93 -4.48 6.10 -1.85
CA GLN A 93 -5.33 4.90 -1.84
C GLN A 93 -6.66 5.13 -1.11
N ASP A 94 -6.67 5.87 0.00
CA ASP A 94 -7.90 6.25 0.72
C ASP A 94 -8.80 7.13 -0.18
N ALA A 95 -8.21 8.07 -0.94
CA ALA A 95 -8.95 8.85 -1.93
C ALA A 95 -9.54 7.98 -3.05
N GLN A 96 -8.80 6.95 -3.52
CA GLN A 96 -9.31 5.98 -4.49
C GLN A 96 -10.48 5.15 -3.93
N LEU A 97 -10.42 4.74 -2.66
CA LEU A 97 -11.52 4.03 -2.01
C LEU A 97 -12.80 4.88 -1.97
N LEU A 98 -12.67 6.17 -1.66
CA LEU A 98 -13.79 7.10 -1.69
C LEU A 98 -14.39 7.27 -3.10
N ASP A 99 -13.54 7.32 -4.14
CA ASP A 99 -14.00 7.36 -5.54
C ASP A 99 -14.76 6.09 -5.92
N PHE A 100 -14.27 4.91 -5.50
CA PHE A 100 -14.99 3.65 -5.70
C PHE A 100 -16.33 3.60 -4.99
N ASP A 101 -16.42 4.16 -3.77
CA ASP A 101 -17.69 4.25 -3.03
C ASP A 101 -18.70 5.18 -3.72
N ALA A 102 -18.23 6.34 -4.19
CA ALA A 102 -19.06 7.26 -4.98
C ALA A 102 -19.55 6.58 -6.28
N LYS A 103 -18.65 5.92 -7.01
CA LYS A 103 -19.00 5.19 -8.23
C LYS A 103 -19.98 4.05 -7.98
N HIS A 104 -19.77 3.27 -6.92
CA HIS A 104 -20.65 2.18 -6.54
C HIS A 104 -22.06 2.68 -6.20
N SER A 105 -22.18 3.75 -5.40
CA SER A 105 -23.48 4.35 -5.06
C SER A 105 -24.21 4.93 -6.28
N ALA A 106 -23.49 5.53 -7.23
CA ALA A 106 -24.04 6.00 -8.50
C ALA A 106 -24.59 4.82 -9.34
N LEU A 107 -23.82 3.74 -9.50
CA LEU A 107 -24.25 2.54 -10.23
C LEU A 107 -25.45 1.86 -9.57
N GLN A 108 -25.50 1.82 -8.24
CA GLN A 108 -26.66 1.29 -7.50
C GLN A 108 -27.91 2.14 -7.72
N SER A 109 -27.78 3.46 -7.77
CA SER A 109 -28.89 4.37 -8.05
C SER A 109 -29.42 4.18 -9.47
N GLU A 110 -28.53 4.02 -10.45
CA GLU A 110 -28.91 3.72 -11.84
C GLU A 110 -29.57 2.34 -11.96
N LEU A 111 -29.06 1.33 -11.24
CA LEU A 111 -29.66 -0.01 -11.19
C LEU A 111 -31.08 0.05 -10.63
N ALA A 112 -31.30 0.79 -9.54
CA ALA A 112 -32.62 0.97 -8.95
C ALA A 112 -33.59 1.67 -9.92
N TYR A 113 -33.12 2.67 -10.67
CA TYR A 113 -33.91 3.33 -11.71
C TYR A 113 -34.36 2.35 -12.80
N HIS A 114 -33.46 1.54 -13.36
CA HIS A 114 -33.83 0.59 -14.42
C HIS A 114 -34.71 -0.55 -13.91
N GLN A 115 -34.56 -0.98 -12.65
CA GLN A 115 -35.47 -1.93 -12.02
C GLN A 115 -36.89 -1.36 -11.92
N GLU A 116 -37.03 -0.08 -11.58
CA GLU A 116 -38.32 0.59 -11.53
C GLU A 116 -38.95 0.77 -12.91
N VAL A 117 -38.16 1.15 -13.92
CA VAL A 117 -38.61 1.18 -15.33
C VAL A 117 -39.15 -0.18 -15.75
N ARG A 118 -38.42 -1.26 -15.44
CA ARG A 118 -38.85 -2.62 -15.76
C ARG A 118 -40.17 -2.98 -15.10
N ARG A 119 -40.34 -2.70 -13.79
CA ARG A 119 -41.61 -2.93 -13.09
C ARG A 119 -42.77 -2.19 -13.75
N ARG A 120 -42.58 -0.93 -14.14
CA ARG A 120 -43.62 -0.15 -14.84
C ARG A 120 -43.98 -0.74 -16.20
N CYS A 121 -42.98 -1.17 -16.98
CA CYS A 121 -43.23 -1.87 -18.24
C CYS A 121 -44.01 -3.16 -18.02
N ASP A 122 -43.64 -3.96 -17.02
CA ASP A 122 -44.31 -5.22 -16.70
C ASP A 122 -45.77 -4.98 -16.28
N SER A 123 -46.05 -4.01 -15.41
CA SER A 123 -47.43 -3.61 -15.06
C SER A 123 -48.22 -3.07 -16.26
N SER A 124 -47.58 -2.32 -17.16
CA SER A 124 -48.22 -1.83 -18.38
C SER A 124 -48.56 -2.98 -19.34
N LEU A 125 -47.70 -4.00 -19.44
CA LEU A 125 -47.96 -5.19 -20.25
C LEU A 125 -49.16 -5.99 -19.73
N GLU A 126 -49.28 -6.16 -18.41
CA GLU A 126 -50.44 -6.82 -17.78
C GLU A 126 -51.75 -6.08 -18.09
N GLN A 127 -51.74 -4.75 -18.03
CA GLN A 127 -52.88 -3.92 -18.39
C GLN A 127 -53.23 -4.05 -19.87
N LEU A 128 -52.23 -3.96 -20.76
CA LEU A 128 -52.42 -4.09 -22.21
C LEU A 128 -52.91 -5.48 -22.61
N ASP A 129 -52.49 -6.54 -21.93
CA ASP A 129 -53.01 -7.89 -22.14
C ASP A 129 -54.49 -7.99 -21.76
N THR A 130 -54.89 -7.36 -20.66
CA THR A 130 -56.31 -7.27 -20.24
C THR A 130 -57.14 -6.49 -21.26
N ASP A 131 -56.65 -5.34 -21.72
CA ASP A 131 -57.29 -4.53 -22.75
C ASP A 131 -57.38 -5.27 -24.09
N LEU A 132 -56.34 -6.01 -24.45
CA LEU A 132 -56.29 -6.81 -25.68
C LEU A 132 -57.33 -7.91 -25.66
N THR A 133 -57.54 -8.61 -24.53
CA THR A 133 -58.59 -9.62 -24.41
C THR A 133 -59.99 -9.01 -24.58
N THR A 134 -60.24 -7.86 -23.95
CA THR A 134 -61.49 -7.12 -24.05
C THR A 134 -61.74 -6.66 -25.50
N ALA A 135 -60.76 -6.01 -26.12
CA ALA A 135 -60.86 -5.55 -27.50
C ALA A 135 -61.05 -6.71 -28.49
N ARG A 136 -60.41 -7.87 -28.27
CA ARG A 136 -60.61 -9.08 -29.10
C ARG A 136 -62.04 -9.58 -29.02
N SER A 137 -62.63 -9.60 -27.82
CA SER A 137 -64.02 -10.04 -27.62
C SER A 137 -65.02 -9.12 -28.35
N GLU A 138 -64.84 -7.80 -28.28
CA GLU A 138 -65.71 -6.81 -28.92
C GLU A 138 -65.50 -6.76 -30.45
N ALA A 139 -64.26 -6.89 -30.93
CA ALA A 139 -63.97 -7.05 -32.35
C ALA A 139 -64.65 -8.31 -32.92
N HIS A 140 -64.59 -9.44 -32.22
CA HIS A 140 -65.28 -10.67 -32.64
C HIS A 140 -66.81 -10.48 -32.66
N ARG A 141 -67.39 -9.86 -31.62
CA ARG A 141 -68.82 -9.56 -31.53
C ARG A 141 -69.30 -8.67 -32.66
N THR A 142 -68.54 -7.61 -32.98
CA THR A 142 -68.87 -6.66 -34.06
C THR A 142 -68.66 -7.27 -35.45
N SER A 143 -67.64 -8.09 -35.64
CA SER A 143 -67.41 -8.87 -36.87
C SER A 143 -68.55 -9.86 -37.14
N ALA A 144 -68.97 -10.61 -36.13
CA ALA A 144 -70.13 -11.50 -36.24
C ALA A 144 -71.42 -10.74 -36.60
N LYS A 145 -71.62 -9.55 -36.00
CA LYS A 145 -72.75 -8.67 -36.33
C LYS A 145 -72.64 -8.12 -37.75
N LYS A 146 -71.45 -7.71 -38.22
CA LYS A 146 -71.19 -7.27 -39.59
C LYS A 146 -71.58 -8.35 -40.60
N ARG A 147 -71.10 -9.58 -40.42
CA ARG A 147 -71.44 -10.74 -41.27
C ARG A 147 -72.94 -11.03 -41.31
N ARG A 148 -73.65 -10.88 -40.18
CA ARG A 148 -75.12 -10.99 -40.15
C ARG A 148 -75.80 -9.88 -40.95
N ARG A 149 -75.34 -8.63 -40.83
CA ARG A 149 -75.90 -7.48 -41.57
C ARG A 149 -75.61 -7.55 -43.06
N GLU A 150 -74.44 -8.07 -43.44
CA GLU A 150 -74.06 -8.35 -44.83
C GLU A 150 -74.99 -9.36 -45.48
N ARG A 151 -75.25 -10.49 -44.80
CA ARG A 151 -76.25 -11.48 -45.26
C ARG A 151 -77.64 -10.86 -45.43
N ASN A 152 -78.10 -10.05 -44.48
CA ASN A 152 -79.39 -9.37 -44.59
C ASN A 152 -79.41 -8.37 -45.76
N LEU A 153 -78.34 -7.60 -45.96
CA LEU A 153 -78.21 -6.68 -47.09
C LEU A 153 -78.31 -7.45 -48.41
N ASN A 154 -77.57 -8.55 -48.56
CA ASN A 154 -77.59 -9.41 -49.73
C ASN A 154 -78.93 -10.12 -49.94
N HIS A 155 -79.72 -10.34 -48.89
CA HIS A 155 -81.05 -10.95 -49.01
C HIS A 155 -82.12 -9.93 -49.46
N TYR A 156 -82.00 -8.66 -49.07
CA TYR A 156 -83.00 -7.62 -49.37
C TYR A 156 -82.55 -6.57 -50.40
N TYR A 157 -81.44 -6.80 -51.11
CA TYR A 157 -80.84 -5.79 -52.01
C TYR A 157 -81.76 -5.38 -53.17
N PHE A 158 -82.63 -6.29 -53.62
CA PHE A 158 -83.54 -6.07 -54.74
C PHE A 158 -84.79 -5.25 -54.37
N ILE A 159 -85.04 -4.98 -53.07
CA ILE A 159 -86.16 -4.16 -52.61
C ILE A 159 -85.64 -2.74 -52.32
N PRO A 160 -85.90 -1.72 -53.17
CA PRO A 160 -85.20 -0.42 -53.08
C PRO A 160 -85.28 0.27 -51.72
N LEU A 161 -86.46 0.30 -51.10
CA LEU A 161 -86.67 0.93 -49.79
C LEU A 161 -85.91 0.19 -48.66
N LEU A 162 -85.94 -1.14 -48.66
CA LEU A 162 -85.25 -1.96 -47.67
C LEU A 162 -83.74 -1.99 -47.89
N ASN A 163 -83.29 -1.97 -49.15
CA ASN A 163 -81.87 -1.92 -49.52
C ASN A 163 -81.20 -0.68 -48.91
N ARG A 164 -81.79 0.52 -49.09
CA ARG A 164 -81.26 1.75 -48.50
C ARG A 164 -81.08 1.63 -46.98
N TYR A 165 -82.08 1.09 -46.30
CA TYR A 165 -82.06 0.90 -44.85
C TYR A 165 -81.02 -0.14 -44.39
N MET A 166 -80.97 -1.29 -45.05
CA MET A 166 -80.03 -2.38 -44.71
C MET A 166 -78.58 -1.97 -45.01
N ARG A 167 -78.34 -1.26 -46.11
CA ARG A 167 -77.01 -0.72 -46.48
C ARG A 167 -76.50 0.21 -45.39
N HIS A 168 -77.34 1.11 -44.90
CA HIS A 168 -76.97 2.01 -43.82
C HIS A 168 -76.66 1.27 -42.51
N LYS A 169 -77.43 0.23 -42.14
CA LYS A 169 -77.11 -0.62 -40.98
C LYS A 169 -75.79 -1.38 -41.14
N TYR A 170 -75.53 -1.88 -42.35
CA TYR A 170 -74.27 -2.55 -42.68
C TYR A 170 -73.10 -1.58 -42.52
N LEU A 171 -73.13 -0.41 -43.17
CA LEU A 171 -72.06 0.59 -43.11
C LEU A 171 -71.76 1.01 -41.66
N ARG A 172 -72.77 1.29 -40.84
CA ARG A 172 -72.57 1.59 -39.40
C ARG A 172 -71.86 0.46 -38.66
N THR A 173 -72.18 -0.80 -38.96
CA THR A 173 -71.56 -1.95 -38.32
C THR A 173 -70.14 -2.18 -38.85
N GLN A 174 -69.90 -1.91 -40.13
CA GLN A 174 -68.58 -1.95 -40.75
C GLN A 174 -67.63 -0.91 -40.14
N THR A 175 -68.06 0.35 -40.00
CA THR A 175 -67.27 1.41 -39.35
C THR A 175 -66.94 1.03 -37.90
N LYS A 176 -67.91 0.50 -37.15
CA LYS A 176 -67.66 0.01 -35.78
C LYS A 176 -66.66 -1.14 -35.73
N ASN A 177 -66.76 -2.09 -36.66
CA ASN A 177 -65.80 -3.19 -36.76
C ASN A 177 -64.39 -2.68 -37.09
N ALA A 178 -64.27 -1.77 -38.05
CA ALA A 178 -62.99 -1.15 -38.40
C ALA A 178 -62.36 -0.42 -37.19
N ALA A 179 -63.16 0.35 -36.45
CA ALA A 179 -62.68 1.04 -35.24
C ALA A 179 -62.14 0.06 -34.17
N TRP A 180 -62.76 -1.10 -33.98
CA TRP A 180 -62.25 -2.12 -33.05
C TRP A 180 -60.99 -2.82 -33.59
N GLU A 181 -60.89 -3.04 -34.89
CA GLU A 181 -59.67 -3.57 -35.53
C GLU A 181 -58.50 -2.59 -35.39
N ASP A 182 -58.75 -1.29 -35.55
CA ASP A 182 -57.74 -0.24 -35.35
C ASP A 182 -57.31 -0.16 -33.89
N ARG A 183 -58.24 -0.22 -32.93
CA ARG A 183 -57.91 -0.29 -31.50
C ARG A 183 -57.06 -1.51 -31.15
N LEU A 184 -57.32 -2.67 -31.77
CA LEU A 184 -56.49 -3.86 -31.59
C LEU A 184 -55.06 -3.67 -32.12
N ARG A 185 -54.88 -2.97 -33.23
CA ARG A 185 -53.55 -2.64 -33.75
C ARG A 185 -52.81 -1.72 -32.78
N GLU A 186 -53.48 -0.68 -32.29
CA GLU A 186 -52.92 0.27 -31.32
C GLU A 186 -52.45 -0.41 -30.03
N ILE A 187 -53.28 -1.29 -29.44
CA ILE A 187 -52.89 -2.02 -28.21
C ILE A 187 -51.68 -2.93 -28.49
N ARG A 188 -51.61 -3.57 -29.66
CA ARG A 188 -50.47 -4.42 -30.03
C ARG A 188 -49.18 -3.61 -30.20
N THR A 189 -49.25 -2.45 -30.85
CA THR A 189 -48.07 -1.59 -31.01
C THR A 189 -47.56 -1.11 -29.66
N GLN A 190 -48.46 -0.70 -28.76
CA GLN A 190 -48.09 -0.31 -27.39
C GLN A 190 -47.46 -1.47 -26.61
N ALA A 191 -47.99 -2.68 -26.75
CA ALA A 191 -47.43 -3.86 -26.09
C ALA A 191 -46.04 -4.23 -26.63
N GLU A 192 -45.82 -4.10 -27.94
CA GLU A 192 -44.50 -4.31 -28.54
C GLU A 192 -43.48 -3.27 -28.05
N GLU A 193 -43.86 -2.00 -27.96
CA GLU A 193 -43.02 -0.92 -27.42
C GLU A 193 -42.66 -1.18 -25.95
N ALA A 194 -43.63 -1.55 -25.12
CA ALA A 194 -43.39 -1.88 -23.71
C ALA A 194 -42.49 -3.13 -23.54
N ARG A 195 -42.62 -4.14 -24.41
CA ARG A 195 -41.71 -5.31 -24.41
C ARG A 195 -40.29 -4.92 -24.78
N ARG A 196 -40.09 -4.07 -25.79
CA ARG A 196 -38.76 -3.58 -26.17
C ARG A 196 -38.13 -2.80 -25.02
N ALA A 197 -38.86 -1.87 -24.41
CA ALA A 197 -38.39 -1.13 -23.25
C ALA A 197 -38.03 -2.04 -22.05
N SER A 198 -38.86 -3.05 -21.76
CA SER A 198 -38.56 -4.04 -20.71
C SER A 198 -37.29 -4.84 -21.03
N HIS A 199 -37.14 -5.32 -22.26
CA HIS A 199 -35.94 -6.01 -22.72
C HIS A 199 -34.66 -5.14 -22.59
N ASP A 200 -34.71 -3.91 -23.07
CA ASP A 200 -33.57 -2.98 -23.04
C ASP A 200 -33.18 -2.63 -21.59
N SER A 201 -34.17 -2.44 -20.71
CA SER A 201 -33.92 -2.27 -19.28
C SER A 201 -33.27 -3.51 -18.65
N GLY A 202 -33.67 -4.71 -19.07
CA GLY A 202 -33.10 -5.98 -18.63
C GLY A 202 -31.62 -6.11 -19.02
N LEU A 203 -31.27 -5.76 -20.26
CA LEU A 203 -29.88 -5.74 -20.72
C LEU A 203 -29.04 -4.72 -19.93
N ARG A 204 -29.58 -3.53 -19.66
CA ARG A 204 -28.87 -2.51 -18.88
C ARG A 204 -28.65 -2.94 -17.44
N ILE A 205 -29.64 -3.57 -16.79
CA ILE A 205 -29.53 -4.14 -15.44
C ILE A 205 -28.37 -5.15 -15.38
N ALA A 206 -28.31 -6.10 -16.33
CA ALA A 206 -27.25 -7.11 -16.36
C ALA A 206 -25.86 -6.46 -16.47
N LYS A 207 -25.71 -5.46 -17.35
CA LYS A 207 -24.47 -4.69 -17.50
C LYS A 207 -24.09 -3.90 -16.25
N LEU A 208 -25.06 -3.28 -15.58
CA LEU A 208 -24.82 -2.56 -14.32
C LEU A 208 -24.36 -3.51 -13.21
N GLN A 209 -24.92 -4.72 -13.15
CA GLN A 209 -24.50 -5.73 -12.17
C GLN A 209 -23.05 -6.17 -12.39
N THR A 210 -22.60 -6.35 -13.63
CA THR A 210 -21.20 -6.66 -13.93
C THR A 210 -20.28 -5.49 -13.57
N GLU A 211 -20.66 -4.25 -13.91
CA GLU A 211 -19.90 -3.05 -13.55
C GLU A 211 -19.78 -2.88 -12.02
N ILE A 212 -20.85 -3.16 -11.27
CA ILE A 212 -20.84 -3.15 -9.79
C ILE A 212 -19.86 -4.19 -9.25
N ALA A 213 -19.92 -5.43 -9.74
CA ALA A 213 -19.02 -6.50 -9.30
C ALA A 213 -17.54 -6.16 -9.57
N GLU A 214 -17.23 -5.56 -10.73
CA GLU A 214 -15.89 -5.09 -11.05
C GLU A 214 -15.40 -3.98 -10.11
N VAL A 215 -16.25 -3.01 -9.79
CA VAL A 215 -15.91 -1.92 -8.86
C VAL A 215 -15.67 -2.46 -7.46
N VAL A 216 -16.50 -3.39 -6.99
CA VAL A 216 -16.33 -4.05 -5.69
C VAL A 216 -15.00 -4.82 -5.64
N GLY A 217 -14.69 -5.60 -6.68
CA GLY A 217 -13.41 -6.33 -6.73
C GLY A 217 -12.18 -5.41 -6.70
N LYS A 218 -12.21 -4.31 -7.45
CA LYS A 218 -11.12 -3.30 -7.41
C LYS A 218 -11.01 -2.61 -6.05
N LYS A 219 -12.15 -2.30 -5.43
CA LYS A 219 -12.19 -1.70 -4.08
C LYS A 219 -11.56 -2.64 -3.05
N GLU A 220 -11.91 -3.92 -3.08
CA GLU A 220 -11.33 -4.93 -2.18
C GLU A 220 -9.81 -5.06 -2.39
N GLU A 221 -9.35 -5.10 -3.63
CA GLU A 221 -7.92 -5.14 -3.93
C GLU A 221 -7.17 -3.96 -3.29
N VAL A 222 -7.65 -2.72 -3.52
CA VAL A 222 -7.05 -1.52 -2.92
C VAL A 222 -7.13 -1.54 -1.40
N ALA A 223 -8.24 -2.00 -0.81
CA ALA A 223 -8.38 -2.14 0.63
C ALA A 223 -7.32 -3.10 1.22
N THR A 224 -7.08 -4.25 0.58
CA THR A 224 -6.02 -5.17 1.03
C THR A 224 -4.62 -4.55 0.91
N GLN A 225 -4.38 -3.69 -0.09
CA GLN A 225 -3.11 -2.97 -0.23
C GLN A 225 -2.95 -1.93 0.89
N VAL A 226 -4.00 -1.17 1.19
CA VAL A 226 -4.04 -0.22 2.31
C VAL A 226 -3.71 -0.91 3.62
N ASP A 227 -4.33 -2.06 3.91
CA ASP A 227 -4.07 -2.82 5.13
C ASP A 227 -2.62 -3.30 5.21
N LYS A 228 -2.07 -3.84 4.10
CA LYS A 228 -0.65 -4.24 4.03
C LYS A 228 0.29 -3.06 4.32
N VAL A 229 0.00 -1.87 3.79
CA VAL A 229 0.81 -0.68 4.02
C VAL A 229 0.66 -0.19 5.47
N ARG A 230 -0.55 -0.20 6.04
CA ARG A 230 -0.80 0.14 7.45
C ARG A 230 -0.05 -0.78 8.40
N THR A 231 -0.11 -2.11 8.20
CA THR A 231 0.65 -3.07 9.01
C THR A 231 2.16 -2.79 8.97
N LYS A 232 2.71 -2.51 7.78
CA LYS A 232 4.13 -2.13 7.64
C LYS A 232 4.44 -0.82 8.37
N MET A 233 3.55 0.17 8.29
CA MET A 233 3.71 1.45 8.96
C MET A 233 3.71 1.29 10.49
N THR A 234 2.79 0.49 11.04
CA THR A 234 2.76 0.15 12.47
C THR A 234 4.04 -0.57 12.90
N PHE A 235 4.49 -1.56 12.13
CA PHE A 235 5.73 -2.29 12.42
C PHE A 235 6.98 -1.39 12.41
N LEU A 236 7.05 -0.43 11.48
CA LEU A 236 8.10 0.59 11.45
C LEU A 236 8.00 1.58 12.62
N HIS A 237 6.80 1.87 13.10
CA HIS A 237 6.57 2.74 14.25
C HIS A 237 7.02 2.07 15.55
N GLU A 238 6.60 0.83 15.79
CA GLU A 238 7.07 0.01 16.93
C GLU A 238 8.59 -0.10 16.96
N GLY A 239 9.23 -0.31 15.80
CA GLY A 239 10.68 -0.32 15.71
C GLY A 239 11.31 1.02 16.05
N ALA A 240 10.69 2.13 15.66
CA ALA A 240 11.21 3.46 15.96
C ALA A 240 11.15 3.78 17.45
N GLU A 241 10.09 3.37 18.12
CA GLU A 241 9.98 3.51 19.57
C GLU A 241 11.01 2.62 20.28
N PHE A 242 11.09 1.34 19.89
CA PHE A 242 12.07 0.42 20.47
C PHE A 242 13.50 0.92 20.33
N TRP A 243 13.91 1.33 19.11
CA TRP A 243 15.28 1.80 18.89
C TRP A 243 15.57 3.10 19.65
N ARG A 244 14.58 3.98 19.80
CA ARG A 244 14.70 5.20 20.62
C ARG A 244 14.93 4.86 22.07
N ASP A 245 14.16 3.93 22.63
CA ASP A 245 14.30 3.47 24.00
C ASP A 245 15.65 2.78 24.23
N LEU A 246 16.09 1.95 23.27
CA LEU A 246 17.42 1.34 23.28
C LEU A 246 18.54 2.39 23.33
N ALA A 247 18.38 3.48 22.58
CA ALA A 247 19.34 4.59 22.58
C ALA A 247 19.29 5.40 23.89
N SER A 248 18.11 5.77 24.38
CA SER A 248 17.96 6.64 25.55
C SER A 248 18.23 5.94 26.87
N PHE A 249 17.85 4.68 27.01
CA PHE A 249 18.00 3.96 28.28
C PHE A 249 19.28 3.13 28.30
N GLN A 250 19.47 2.25 27.33
CA GLN A 250 20.56 1.28 27.38
C GLN A 250 21.89 1.88 26.92
N CYS A 251 21.93 2.57 25.77
CA CYS A 251 23.18 3.20 25.31
C CYS A 251 23.65 4.30 26.27
N GLU A 252 22.74 5.16 26.76
CA GLU A 252 23.10 6.16 27.77
C GLU A 252 23.48 5.54 29.12
N GLY A 253 22.83 4.44 29.51
CA GLY A 253 23.16 3.68 30.71
C GLY A 253 24.60 3.20 30.69
N VAL A 254 25.02 2.50 29.63
CA VAL A 254 26.41 2.05 29.46
C VAL A 254 27.38 3.24 29.38
N ALA A 255 27.02 4.32 28.68
CA ALA A 255 27.86 5.50 28.60
C ALA A 255 28.03 6.20 29.97
N ARG A 256 26.98 6.22 30.80
CA ARG A 256 26.99 6.82 32.14
C ARG A 256 27.82 6.00 33.12
N THR A 257 27.55 4.70 33.22
CA THR A 257 28.30 3.79 34.10
C THR A 257 29.76 3.70 33.68
N GLY A 258 30.03 3.71 32.37
CA GLY A 258 31.40 3.77 31.83
C GLY A 258 32.14 5.06 32.19
N LYS A 259 31.45 6.21 32.20
CA LYS A 259 32.03 7.50 32.65
C LYS A 259 32.31 7.51 34.15
N GLN A 260 31.39 6.99 34.96
CA GLN A 260 31.59 6.87 36.41
C GLN A 260 32.79 5.98 36.72
N LEU A 261 32.85 4.80 36.12
CA LEU A 261 33.95 3.86 36.29
C LEU A 261 35.29 4.44 35.78
N ARG A 262 35.29 5.19 34.67
CA ARG A 262 36.49 5.92 34.21
C ARG A 262 36.95 6.97 35.22
N ALA A 263 36.04 7.78 35.76
CA ALA A 263 36.37 8.81 36.75
C ALA A 263 36.98 8.20 38.02
N VAL A 264 36.46 7.04 38.44
CA VAL A 264 36.97 6.22 39.53
C VAL A 264 38.41 5.74 39.26
N VAL A 265 38.70 5.24 38.06
CA VAL A 265 40.06 4.81 37.66
C VAL A 265 41.05 5.97 37.56
N GLU A 266 40.63 7.09 36.99
CA GLU A 266 41.48 8.26 36.73
C GLU A 266 41.71 9.12 37.99
N GLY A 267 40.74 9.13 38.92
CA GLY A 267 40.78 9.91 40.16
C GLY A 267 41.85 9.48 41.17
N GLY A 268 42.54 8.35 40.92
CA GLY A 268 43.78 8.00 41.59
C GLY A 268 43.68 7.53 43.04
N GLY A 269 42.52 7.66 43.69
CA GLY A 269 42.28 7.20 45.06
C GLY A 269 42.32 5.67 45.19
N GLU A 270 42.74 5.20 46.37
CA GLU A 270 42.51 3.80 46.77
C GLU A 270 41.01 3.62 46.96
N LEU A 271 40.35 3.01 45.98
CA LEU A 271 39.00 2.52 46.19
C LEU A 271 39.06 1.22 46.96
N ASP A 272 38.18 1.12 47.95
CA ASP A 272 37.84 -0.15 48.55
C ASP A 272 37.44 -1.15 47.46
N ALA A 273 37.93 -2.39 47.59
CA ALA A 273 37.70 -3.46 46.61
C ALA A 273 36.20 -3.68 46.37
N GLN A 274 35.38 -3.54 47.42
CA GLN A 274 33.92 -3.67 47.32
C GLN A 274 33.27 -2.57 46.47
N ALA A 275 33.81 -1.34 46.51
CA ALA A 275 33.32 -0.25 45.67
C ALA A 275 33.69 -0.46 44.20
N TRP A 276 34.91 -0.93 43.93
CA TRP A 276 35.35 -1.30 42.58
C TRP A 276 34.46 -2.38 41.97
N GLU A 277 34.24 -3.49 42.69
CA GLU A 277 33.39 -4.59 42.24
C GLU A 277 31.96 -4.13 41.92
N ARG A 278 31.40 -3.23 42.72
CA ARG A 278 30.07 -2.67 42.49
C ARG A 278 29.98 -1.90 41.16
N PHE A 279 30.92 -1.00 40.88
CA PHE A 279 30.91 -0.22 39.64
C PHE A 279 31.16 -1.11 38.40
N VAL A 280 32.05 -2.09 38.50
CA VAL A 280 32.30 -3.06 37.42
C VAL A 280 31.05 -3.89 37.16
N LEU A 281 30.37 -4.35 38.22
CA LEU A 281 29.11 -5.09 38.09
C LEU A 281 28.02 -4.25 37.43
N GLU A 282 27.83 -3.00 37.84
CA GLU A 282 26.83 -2.10 37.25
C GLU A 282 27.09 -1.84 35.77
N PHE A 283 28.35 -1.57 35.40
CA PHE A 283 28.75 -1.41 34.00
C PHE A 283 28.54 -2.70 33.18
N ARG A 284 28.86 -3.86 33.77
CA ARG A 284 28.66 -5.17 33.14
C ARG A 284 27.19 -5.45 32.88
N MET A 285 26.32 -5.22 33.86
CA MET A 285 24.88 -5.40 33.71
C MET A 285 24.34 -4.49 32.60
N ALA A 286 24.71 -3.21 32.58
CA ALA A 286 24.30 -2.29 31.53
C ALA A 286 24.76 -2.77 30.13
N CYS A 287 25.98 -3.32 30.01
CA CYS A 287 26.46 -3.88 28.75
C CYS A 287 25.65 -5.10 28.32
N LEU A 288 25.31 -6.00 29.25
CA LEU A 288 24.50 -7.19 28.95
C LEU A 288 23.09 -6.81 28.50
N ASP A 289 22.44 -5.85 29.18
CA ASP A 289 21.11 -5.35 28.81
C ASP A 289 21.11 -4.78 27.38
N LEU A 290 22.16 -4.03 27.01
CA LEU A 290 22.34 -3.49 25.65
C LEU A 290 22.52 -4.59 24.60
N LEU A 291 23.23 -5.66 24.94
CA LEU A 291 23.45 -6.80 24.04
C LEU A 291 22.16 -7.58 23.81
N GLU A 292 21.43 -7.89 24.87
CA GLU A 292 20.13 -8.54 24.78
C GLU A 292 19.14 -7.71 23.94
N GLY A 293 19.11 -6.40 24.17
CA GLY A 293 18.29 -5.48 23.39
C GLY A 293 18.70 -5.43 21.90
N ASP A 294 20.00 -5.41 21.59
CA ASP A 294 20.49 -5.44 20.21
C ASP A 294 20.16 -6.76 19.49
N GLU A 295 20.31 -7.89 20.17
CA GLU A 295 19.99 -9.21 19.63
C GLU A 295 18.49 -9.36 19.34
N PHE A 296 17.64 -8.94 20.29
CA PHE A 296 16.19 -8.89 20.08
C PHE A 296 15.84 -8.04 18.86
N ALA A 297 16.47 -6.86 18.75
CA ALA A 297 16.18 -5.93 17.67
C ALA A 297 16.61 -6.45 16.29
N LYS A 298 17.78 -7.12 16.23
CA LYS A 298 18.25 -7.79 15.01
C LYS A 298 17.29 -8.89 14.58
N GLY A 299 16.87 -9.75 15.52
CA GLY A 299 15.91 -10.81 15.25
C GLY A 299 14.57 -10.30 14.68
N ARG A 300 14.09 -9.15 15.17
CA ARG A 300 12.80 -8.58 14.76
C ARG A 300 12.88 -7.69 13.51
N TRP A 301 13.80 -6.73 13.45
CA TRP A 301 13.79 -5.66 12.44
C TRP A 301 14.89 -5.74 11.37
N GLU A 302 15.91 -6.60 11.50
CA GLU A 302 17.00 -6.66 10.50
C GLU A 302 16.58 -7.30 9.17
N SER A 303 15.63 -8.23 9.22
CA SER A 303 15.15 -9.00 8.06
C SER A 303 14.01 -8.33 7.29
N ILE A 304 13.60 -7.11 7.67
CA ILE A 304 12.46 -6.45 7.04
C ILE A 304 12.75 -6.08 5.58
N LYS A 305 11.89 -6.56 4.68
CA LYS A 305 11.87 -6.15 3.28
C LYS A 305 10.91 -4.99 3.09
N VAL A 306 11.46 -3.82 2.79
CA VAL A 306 10.72 -2.59 2.61
C VAL A 306 10.71 -2.24 1.13
N ALA A 307 9.52 -2.13 0.53
CA ALA A 307 9.37 -1.69 -0.84
C ALA A 307 9.43 -0.15 -0.89
N PHE A 308 10.34 0.40 -1.69
CA PHE A 308 10.46 1.84 -1.92
C PHE A 308 10.97 2.15 -3.32
N GLU A 309 10.73 3.38 -3.80
CA GLU A 309 11.30 3.90 -5.04
C GLU A 309 12.54 4.74 -4.72
N CYS A 310 13.67 4.43 -5.36
CA CYS A 310 14.90 5.19 -5.14
C CYS A 310 14.81 6.60 -5.75
N ALA A 311 14.95 7.64 -4.94
CA ALA A 311 14.85 9.05 -5.36
C ALA A 311 15.86 9.47 -6.44
N LYS A 312 16.94 8.71 -6.64
CA LYS A 312 17.98 9.01 -7.63
C LYS A 312 17.83 8.26 -8.96
N CYS A 313 17.43 6.98 -8.91
CA CYS A 313 17.35 6.15 -10.11
C CYS A 313 15.92 5.76 -10.48
N HIS A 314 14.92 6.11 -9.67
CA HIS A 314 13.50 5.84 -9.90
C HIS A 314 13.16 4.34 -10.07
N VAL A 315 14.01 3.46 -9.54
CA VAL A 315 13.80 2.01 -9.58
C VAL A 315 13.18 1.60 -8.25
N ALA A 316 12.07 0.86 -8.32
CA ALA A 316 11.47 0.19 -7.17
C ALA A 316 12.40 -0.92 -6.66
N ARG A 317 12.66 -0.94 -5.35
CA ARG A 317 13.53 -1.90 -4.69
C ARG A 317 12.87 -2.42 -3.42
N GLU A 318 13.21 -3.65 -3.05
CA GLU A 318 12.81 -4.28 -1.79
C GLU A 318 14.04 -4.52 -0.91
N GLU A 319 14.53 -3.46 -0.27
CA GLU A 319 15.69 -3.49 0.62
C GLU A 319 15.57 -2.38 1.66
N TRP A 320 16.45 -2.37 2.67
CA TRP A 320 16.50 -1.26 3.62
C TRP A 320 17.13 -0.02 2.96
N PRO A 321 16.40 1.11 2.82
CA PRO A 321 16.92 2.28 2.12
C PRO A 321 17.97 3.05 2.93
N GLY A 322 18.91 3.66 2.21
CA GLY A 322 19.86 4.61 2.78
C GLY A 322 19.32 6.04 2.77
N VAL A 323 19.43 6.75 3.89
CA VAL A 323 19.05 8.17 4.02
C VAL A 323 20.26 9.03 4.36
N THR A 324 20.37 10.18 3.68
CA THR A 324 21.44 11.16 3.91
C THR A 324 21.03 12.25 4.89
N LYS A 325 21.99 12.87 5.58
CA LYS A 325 21.71 14.00 6.49
C LYS A 325 21.14 15.21 5.75
N ASP A 326 21.65 15.48 4.55
CA ASP A 326 21.31 16.69 3.78
C ASP A 326 19.94 16.61 3.11
N ALA A 327 19.40 15.41 2.94
CA ALA A 327 18.10 15.14 2.34
C ALA A 327 17.45 13.96 3.08
N PRO A 328 16.76 14.24 4.21
CA PRO A 328 16.19 13.20 5.06
C PRO A 328 14.98 12.51 4.41
N ASP A 329 14.33 13.13 3.42
CA ASP A 329 13.18 12.58 2.71
C ASP A 329 13.56 11.71 1.50
N ASP A 330 14.82 11.78 1.05
CA ASP A 330 15.30 11.03 -0.11
C ASP A 330 15.71 9.61 0.29
N LEU A 331 14.89 8.63 -0.07
CA LEU A 331 15.20 7.21 0.05
C LEU A 331 16.12 6.78 -1.11
N LEU A 332 17.30 6.25 -0.80
CA LEU A 332 18.28 5.81 -1.80
C LEU A 332 18.52 4.31 -1.70
N CYS A 333 18.61 3.63 -2.85
CA CYS A 333 19.09 2.24 -2.90
C CYS A 333 20.56 2.15 -2.49
N GLY A 334 21.00 0.96 -2.07
CA GLY A 334 22.36 0.73 -1.55
C GLY A 334 23.46 1.24 -2.50
N MET A 335 23.31 1.00 -3.80
CA MET A 335 24.22 1.49 -4.83
C MET A 335 24.26 3.03 -4.92
N CYS A 336 23.08 3.68 -4.91
CA CYS A 336 22.98 5.13 -5.00
C CYS A 336 23.49 5.82 -3.73
N TYR A 337 23.21 5.24 -2.57
CA TYR A 337 23.71 5.69 -1.27
C TYR A 337 25.24 5.60 -1.20
N ALA A 338 25.83 4.46 -1.57
CA ALA A 338 27.28 4.28 -1.60
C ALA A 338 27.96 5.26 -2.59
N ALA A 339 27.37 5.47 -3.77
CA ALA A 339 27.89 6.43 -4.75
C ALA A 339 27.85 7.88 -4.23
N ARG A 340 26.81 8.25 -3.47
CA ARG A 340 26.69 9.58 -2.83
C ARG A 340 27.71 9.73 -1.70
N LYS A 341 27.91 8.68 -0.89
CA LYS A 341 28.90 8.65 0.21
C LYS A 341 30.35 8.77 -0.28
N ARG A 342 30.69 8.13 -1.41
CA ARG A 342 32.05 8.19 -2.00
C ARG A 342 32.41 9.55 -2.60
N ASN A 343 31.42 10.37 -2.98
CA ASN A 343 31.64 11.65 -3.66
C ASN A 343 30.88 12.82 -2.99
N PRO A 344 31.21 13.15 -1.72
CA PRO A 344 30.51 14.21 -0.99
C PRO A 344 30.65 15.59 -1.67
N ALA A 345 31.83 15.88 -2.24
CA ALA A 345 32.10 17.16 -2.92
C ALA A 345 31.18 17.41 -4.13
N ARG A 346 30.83 16.37 -4.91
CA ARG A 346 29.89 16.49 -6.03
C ARG A 346 28.43 16.62 -5.56
N ALA A 347 28.09 16.08 -4.39
CA ALA A 347 26.75 16.21 -3.81
C ALA A 347 26.48 17.64 -3.34
N VAL A 348 27.44 18.27 -2.65
CA VAL A 348 27.35 19.67 -2.22
C VAL A 348 27.27 20.61 -3.42
N ALA A 349 28.09 20.40 -4.45
CA ALA A 349 28.08 21.22 -5.66
C ALA A 349 26.75 21.16 -6.46
N ARG A 350 26.02 20.03 -6.42
CA ARG A 350 24.71 19.91 -7.07
C ARG A 350 23.60 20.61 -6.30
N ASN A 351 23.59 20.54 -4.97
CA ASN A 351 22.61 21.28 -4.16
C ASN A 351 22.76 22.79 -4.34
N ILE A 352 24.01 23.28 -4.49
CA ILE A 352 24.28 24.70 -4.77
C ILE A 352 23.81 25.09 -6.17
N ARG A 353 23.99 24.23 -7.19
CA ARG A 353 23.51 24.50 -8.56
C ARG A 353 21.99 24.42 -8.71
N GLY A 354 21.32 23.53 -7.98
CA GLY A 354 19.85 23.44 -7.99
C GLY A 354 19.16 24.70 -7.45
N ILE A 355 19.78 25.37 -6.48
CA ILE A 355 19.31 26.67 -5.95
C ILE A 355 19.64 27.82 -6.92
N SER A 356 20.76 27.73 -7.65
CA SER A 356 21.22 28.81 -8.54
C SER A 356 20.58 28.79 -9.93
N ALA A 357 20.06 27.65 -10.41
CA ALA A 357 19.50 27.52 -11.75
C ALA A 357 17.98 27.78 -11.85
N GLY A 358 17.27 27.97 -10.73
CA GLY A 358 15.84 28.30 -10.70
C GLY A 358 15.52 29.80 -10.77
N GLY A 359 16.54 30.66 -10.75
CA GLY A 359 16.42 32.12 -10.78
C GLY A 359 16.66 32.71 -12.17
N GLY A 360 15.97 32.23 -13.19
CA GLY A 360 15.86 32.91 -14.49
C GLY A 360 14.98 34.15 -14.36
N PHE A 361 15.48 35.18 -13.67
CA PHE A 361 14.85 36.50 -13.63
C PHE A 361 15.13 37.17 -14.97
N SER A 362 14.11 37.18 -15.83
CA SER A 362 14.09 37.98 -17.05
C SER A 362 14.31 39.46 -16.69
N GLY A 363 15.11 40.12 -17.53
CA GLY A 363 15.61 41.47 -17.31
C GLY A 363 14.52 42.48 -16.98
N ARG A 364 14.81 43.29 -15.96
CA ARG A 364 14.25 44.62 -15.83
C ARG A 364 15.36 45.57 -15.40
N GLU A 365 15.41 46.68 -16.11
CA GLU A 365 16.44 47.70 -16.10
C GLU A 365 16.71 48.28 -14.72
N ALA A 366 17.96 48.71 -14.56
CA ALA A 366 18.54 49.23 -13.35
C ALA A 366 17.88 50.54 -12.89
N THR A 367 17.53 50.58 -11.60
CA THR A 367 17.52 51.81 -10.80
C THR A 367 18.40 51.59 -9.57
N PRO A 368 19.33 52.51 -9.25
CA PRO A 368 20.18 52.37 -8.08
C PRO A 368 19.53 53.07 -6.88
N GLY A 369 19.27 52.33 -5.80
CA GLY A 369 18.90 52.95 -4.53
C GLY A 369 18.29 51.97 -3.53
N GLY A 370 18.98 51.75 -2.41
CA GLY A 370 18.37 51.16 -1.22
C GLY A 370 19.07 49.91 -0.71
N LYS A 371 20.04 50.11 0.19
CA LYS A 371 20.46 49.08 1.15
C LYS A 371 19.33 48.94 2.19
N GLN A 372 18.57 47.85 2.16
CA GLN A 372 17.94 47.24 3.35
C GLN A 372 17.16 45.97 2.97
N ASP A 373 17.12 45.03 3.92
CA ASP A 373 16.27 43.83 3.97
C ASP A 373 16.62 42.59 3.14
N VAL A 374 17.70 41.93 3.55
CA VAL A 374 18.00 40.50 3.24
C VAL A 374 17.18 39.53 4.12
N GLY A 375 16.35 40.02 5.04
CA GLY A 375 15.69 39.21 6.08
C GLY A 375 14.35 38.55 5.72
N ARG A 376 13.71 38.88 4.58
CA ARG A 376 12.35 38.39 4.26
C ARG A 376 12.25 37.37 3.12
N ALA A 377 13.33 37.09 2.39
CA ALA A 377 13.28 36.19 1.23
C ALA A 377 13.32 34.68 1.58
N LEU A 378 13.60 34.30 2.84
CA LEU A 378 13.79 32.90 3.23
C LEU A 378 12.52 32.17 3.74
N ARG A 379 11.35 32.82 3.81
CA ARG A 379 10.10 32.17 4.28
C ARG A 379 9.20 31.60 3.19
N ASN A 380 9.43 31.92 1.92
CA ASN A 380 8.55 31.50 0.82
C ASN A 380 9.03 30.30 -0.01
N VAL A 381 10.15 29.66 0.38
CA VAL A 381 10.74 28.54 -0.39
C VAL A 381 10.15 27.17 -0.01
N PHE A 382 9.44 27.04 1.12
CA PHE A 382 8.90 25.75 1.58
C PHE A 382 7.43 25.46 1.15
N ALA A 383 6.78 26.35 0.39
CA ALA A 383 5.37 26.17 -0.01
C ALA A 383 5.17 25.69 -1.48
N ARG A 384 6.25 25.38 -2.22
CA ARG A 384 6.16 24.95 -3.63
C ARG A 384 6.73 23.54 -3.86
N SER A 385 6.08 22.54 -3.27
CA SER A 385 6.27 21.13 -3.64
C SER A 385 4.95 20.35 -3.50
N ALA A 386 3.91 20.80 -4.19
CA ALA A 386 2.63 20.08 -4.32
C ALA A 386 2.02 20.33 -5.70
N SER A 387 2.79 20.13 -6.77
CA SER A 387 2.26 20.18 -8.14
C SER A 387 3.18 19.43 -9.11
N SER A 388 3.16 18.09 -9.06
CA SER A 388 3.53 17.29 -10.23
C SER A 388 2.60 16.08 -10.29
N LEU A 389 1.48 16.29 -10.97
CA LEU A 389 0.64 15.21 -11.49
C LEU A 389 1.51 14.34 -12.40
N VAL A 390 1.87 13.15 -11.94
CA VAL A 390 2.39 12.10 -12.81
C VAL A 390 1.19 11.55 -13.56
N SER A 391 1.07 11.92 -14.84
CA SER A 391 0.27 11.16 -15.80
C SER A 391 0.91 9.79 -15.95
N VAL A 392 0.31 8.77 -15.34
CA VAL A 392 0.62 7.38 -15.64
C VAL A 392 0.01 7.09 -17.02
N GLY A 393 0.85 7.21 -18.04
CA GLY A 393 0.54 6.74 -19.39
C GLY A 393 0.34 5.23 -19.35
N SER A 394 -0.89 4.80 -19.63
CA SER A 394 -1.21 3.41 -19.94
C SER A 394 -0.42 3.00 -21.19
N ARG A 395 0.60 2.17 -20.98
CA ARG A 395 1.38 1.59 -22.08
C ARG A 395 0.69 0.31 -22.50
N GLU A 396 -0.18 0.44 -23.50
CA GLU A 396 -0.71 -0.67 -24.28
C GLU A 396 0.45 -1.52 -24.80
N SER A 397 0.43 -2.81 -24.45
CA SER A 397 1.20 -3.84 -25.14
C SER A 397 0.21 -4.74 -25.86
N ARG A 398 0.27 -4.62 -27.18
CA ARG A 398 -0.48 -5.35 -28.19
C ARG A 398 0.18 -6.72 -28.43
N GLU A 399 -0.69 -7.71 -28.69
CA GLU A 399 -0.48 -8.93 -29.49
C GLU A 399 0.40 -10.08 -28.97
N SER A 400 -0.27 -11.18 -28.62
CA SER A 400 -0.30 -12.42 -29.42
C SER A 400 -1.35 -13.39 -28.84
N ARG A 401 -2.50 -13.56 -29.50
CA ARG A 401 -2.87 -14.65 -30.42
C ARG A 401 -3.04 -16.04 -29.79
N ASP A 402 -4.31 -16.46 -29.84
CA ASP A 402 -4.84 -17.77 -30.20
C ASP A 402 -4.52 -18.98 -29.30
N SER A 403 -5.53 -19.39 -28.54
CA SER A 403 -6.04 -20.77 -28.62
C SER A 403 -7.48 -20.85 -28.11
N ILE A 404 -8.37 -21.04 -29.09
CA ILE A 404 -9.77 -21.39 -28.93
C ILE A 404 -9.82 -22.83 -28.41
N ILE A 405 -10.32 -23.04 -27.19
CA ILE A 405 -10.85 -24.33 -26.76
C ILE A 405 -12.30 -24.10 -26.30
N SER A 406 -13.19 -24.75 -27.05
CA SER A 406 -14.64 -24.68 -26.97
C SER A 406 -15.17 -25.04 -25.57
N GLU A 407 -15.90 -24.11 -24.97
CA GLU A 407 -16.78 -24.35 -23.83
C GLU A 407 -17.99 -25.19 -24.27
N LYS A 408 -18.26 -26.29 -23.55
CA LYS A 408 -19.53 -27.03 -23.61
C LYS A 408 -20.45 -26.50 -22.50
N VAL A 409 -21.59 -25.95 -22.91
CA VAL A 409 -22.71 -25.54 -22.04
C VAL A 409 -23.45 -26.79 -21.49
N PRO A 410 -23.97 -26.76 -20.25
CA PRO A 410 -24.39 -27.96 -19.52
C PRO A 410 -25.86 -28.32 -19.77
N THR A 411 -26.16 -29.62 -19.67
CA THR A 411 -27.53 -30.16 -19.61
C THR A 411 -28.11 -30.13 -18.19
N PRO A 412 -29.42 -29.82 -18.02
CA PRO A 412 -30.07 -29.76 -16.72
C PRO A 412 -30.60 -31.12 -16.29
N GLY A 413 -30.37 -31.51 -15.03
CA GLY A 413 -30.89 -32.77 -14.49
C GLY A 413 -30.74 -32.94 -12.99
N GLU A 414 -31.87 -32.76 -12.30
CA GLU A 414 -32.32 -33.56 -11.15
C GLU A 414 -31.82 -33.30 -9.71
N LYS A 415 -32.84 -32.94 -8.90
CA LYS A 415 -33.20 -33.50 -7.57
C LYS A 415 -32.52 -32.95 -6.31
N ILE A 416 -33.26 -32.04 -5.66
CA ILE A 416 -33.90 -32.23 -4.33
C ILE A 416 -33.18 -33.24 -3.42
N ARG A 417 -32.58 -32.74 -2.33
CA ARG A 417 -32.83 -33.26 -0.98
C ARG A 417 -32.47 -32.23 0.09
N ARG A 418 -33.53 -31.86 0.81
CA ARG A 418 -33.53 -31.09 2.05
C ARG A 418 -32.69 -31.80 3.12
N PHE A 419 -31.88 -31.06 3.86
CA PHE A 419 -31.44 -31.44 5.20
C PHE A 419 -31.49 -30.21 6.10
N PHE A 420 -32.52 -30.18 6.96
CA PHE A 420 -32.50 -29.44 8.23
C PHE A 420 -31.83 -30.35 9.27
N PRO A 421 -30.96 -29.82 10.15
CA PRO A 421 -30.77 -30.38 11.47
C PRO A 421 -31.57 -29.56 12.48
N ILE A 422 -32.53 -30.24 13.11
CA ILE A 422 -33.11 -29.85 14.40
C ILE A 422 -32.00 -30.05 15.44
N ALA A 423 -31.56 -28.97 16.07
CA ALA A 423 -30.78 -29.03 17.30
C ALA A 423 -31.72 -28.75 18.47
N GLN A 424 -32.01 -29.80 19.23
CA GLN A 424 -32.51 -29.73 20.59
C GLN A 424 -31.42 -29.15 21.49
N ARG A 425 -31.76 -28.20 22.37
CA ARG A 425 -31.36 -28.17 23.80
C ARG A 425 -31.87 -26.92 24.53
N ALA A 426 -32.31 -27.17 25.76
CA ALA A 426 -32.76 -26.27 26.85
C ALA A 426 -34.17 -25.69 26.71
#